data_AF-A0A924JW83-F1
#
_entry.id   AF-A0A924JW83-F1
#
_cell.length_a   1.000
_cell.length_b   1.000
_cell.length_c   1.000
_cell.angle_alpha   90.00
_cell.angle_beta   90.00
_cell.angle_gamma   90.00
#
_symmetry.space_group_name_H-M   'P 1'
#
loop_
_entity.id
_entity.type
_entity.pdbx_description
1 polymer ?
#
loop_
_entity_poly.entity_id
_entity_poly.type
_entity_poly.pdbx_seq_one_letter_code
_entity_poly.pdbx_strand_id
1 'polypeptide(L)'
;MSSTRVSIIAAVAVALVAVSAAMPAAASQGSIPEEVASYASAPTGLIAALDDVVGVDASGQGIEFREGTEVGALNRVFGFTEAWLDGRPSDPAVELRNEWAAPITIAGTPVGVAIIWINPGSVQPELADFVQDAGMTSAMPGVPADAYLVHDEPRGAWFALVGTELDVVAPGTSGVRVSSPLKAYQSVVARQASPDERASDVSSVVVPAAIILGAIVLVIAVVLGPALRKRYARRP
;
A
#
# COMPACT_ATOMS: atom_id res chain seq x y z
N MET A 1 24.26 61.03 55.38
CA MET A 1 24.80 59.72 55.80
C MET A 1 23.86 58.64 55.29
N SER A 2 24.40 57.61 54.62
CA SER A 2 23.78 56.35 54.13
C SER A 2 22.55 56.47 53.21
N SER A 3 22.62 56.21 51.90
CA SER A 3 22.94 54.96 51.16
C SER A 3 21.79 53.93 51.13
N THR A 4 21.55 53.41 49.91
CA THR A 4 21.00 52.08 49.55
C THR A 4 19.48 51.86 49.70
N ARG A 5 18.67 51.23 48.81
CA ARG A 5 18.88 50.30 47.67
C ARG A 5 17.77 50.45 46.60
N VAL A 6 18.22 50.25 45.36
CA VAL A 6 17.53 49.70 44.17
C VAL A 6 16.49 48.61 44.48
N SER A 7 15.38 48.59 43.72
CA SER A 7 14.82 47.37 43.10
C SER A 7 13.82 47.74 42.00
N ILE A 8 14.29 47.59 40.75
CA ILE A 8 13.53 47.62 39.51
C ILE A 8 12.87 46.25 39.36
N ILE A 9 11.55 46.19 39.16
CA ILE A 9 10.88 44.97 38.67
C ILE A 9 10.25 45.32 37.32
N ALA A 10 10.96 44.96 36.26
CA ALA A 10 10.45 45.01 34.90
C ALA A 10 9.58 43.76 34.66
N ALA A 11 8.29 43.96 34.41
CA ALA A 11 7.38 42.90 33.98
C ALA A 11 7.52 42.74 32.46
N VAL A 12 8.28 41.72 32.03
CA VAL A 12 8.32 41.29 30.63
C VAL A 12 7.23 40.24 30.45
N ALA A 13 6.11 40.64 29.84
CA ALA A 13 5.08 39.71 29.38
C ALA A 13 5.58 39.03 28.10
N VAL A 14 6.02 37.77 28.21
CA VAL A 14 6.33 36.93 27.06
C VAL A 14 5.02 36.38 26.51
N ALA A 15 4.57 36.93 25.38
CA ALA A 15 3.48 36.36 24.60
C ALA A 15 3.99 35.07 23.94
N LEU A 16 3.57 33.93 24.47
CA LEU A 16 3.85 32.62 23.90
C LEU A 16 3.02 32.48 22.61
N VAL A 17 3.66 32.67 21.45
CA VAL A 17 3.06 32.30 20.17
C VAL A 17 2.95 30.78 20.17
N ALA A 18 1.72 30.26 20.25
CA ALA A 18 1.43 28.85 20.04
C ALA A 18 1.70 28.52 18.56
N VAL A 19 2.93 28.12 18.27
CA VAL A 19 3.24 27.41 17.03
C VAL A 19 2.60 26.03 17.19
N SER A 20 1.42 25.85 16.60
CA SER A 20 0.85 24.53 16.36
C SER A 20 1.78 23.80 15.39
N ALA A 21 2.80 23.13 15.93
CA ALA A 21 3.55 22.16 15.17
C ALA A 21 2.57 21.05 14.81
N ALA A 22 2.21 20.96 13.53
CA ALA A 22 1.54 19.78 13.00
C ALA A 22 2.44 18.58 13.32
N MET A 23 2.05 17.79 14.32
CA MET A 23 2.77 16.56 14.60
C MET A 23 2.64 15.66 13.37
N PRO A 24 3.74 15.05 12.88
CA PRO A 24 3.63 14.07 11.82
C PRO A 24 2.66 12.99 12.31
N ALA A 25 1.61 12.76 11.52
CA ALA A 25 0.67 11.68 11.76
C ALA A 25 1.47 10.38 11.89
N ALA A 26 1.28 9.70 13.01
CA ALA A 26 2.04 8.52 13.34
C ALA A 26 1.65 7.39 12.37
N ALA A 27 2.66 6.76 11.78
CA ALA A 27 2.48 5.60 10.92
C ALA A 27 1.89 4.44 11.74
N SER A 28 1.00 3.65 11.12
CA SER A 28 0.69 2.29 11.61
C SER A 28 1.96 1.48 11.82
N GLN A 29 1.90 0.45 12.66
CA GLN A 29 3.07 -0.35 13.07
C GLN A 29 4.01 -0.68 11.91
N GLY A 30 5.26 -0.22 12.01
CA GLY A 30 6.31 -0.52 11.05
C GLY A 30 7.10 0.72 10.66
N SER A 31 8.33 0.51 10.19
CA SER A 31 9.16 1.59 9.67
C SER A 31 8.76 1.95 8.25
N ILE A 32 8.80 3.25 7.94
CA ILE A 32 8.75 3.76 6.57
C ILE A 32 10.21 4.03 6.13
N PRO A 33 10.72 3.32 5.11
CA PRO A 33 12.03 3.62 4.53
C PRO A 33 12.09 5.04 3.98
N GLU A 34 13.27 5.67 4.07
CA GLU A 34 13.48 7.04 3.62
C GLU A 34 13.17 7.20 2.12
N GLU A 35 13.45 6.18 1.31
CA GLU A 35 13.17 6.22 -0.13
C GLU A 35 11.66 6.29 -0.40
N VAL A 36 10.85 5.55 0.38
CA VAL A 36 9.38 5.54 0.26
C VAL A 36 8.81 6.90 0.67
N ALA A 37 9.29 7.47 1.77
CA ALA A 37 8.88 8.80 2.21
C ALA A 37 9.26 9.89 1.20
N SER A 38 10.45 9.76 0.59
CA SER A 38 10.93 10.66 -0.46
C SER A 38 10.08 10.55 -1.72
N TYR A 39 9.75 9.33 -2.14
CA TYR A 39 8.87 9.09 -3.29
C TYR A 39 7.46 9.66 -3.08
N ALA A 40 6.88 9.48 -1.89
CA ALA A 40 5.55 9.98 -1.57
C ALA A 40 5.44 11.51 -1.57
N SER A 41 6.53 12.21 -1.20
CA SER A 41 6.56 13.67 -1.07
C SER A 41 7.13 14.41 -2.29
N ALA A 42 7.86 13.70 -3.17
CA ALA A 42 8.46 14.31 -4.34
C ALA A 42 7.42 14.70 -5.41
N PRO A 43 7.53 15.90 -6.03
CA PRO A 43 6.65 16.31 -7.12
C PRO A 43 6.69 15.35 -8.33
N THR A 44 7.85 14.76 -8.59
CA THR A 44 8.06 13.77 -9.66
C THR A 44 7.93 12.33 -9.16
N GLY A 45 7.45 12.15 -7.93
CA GLY A 45 7.26 10.84 -7.30
C GLY A 45 5.82 10.38 -7.43
N LEU A 46 5.17 10.18 -6.29
CA LEU A 46 3.82 9.60 -6.22
C LEU A 46 2.78 10.38 -7.04
N ILE A 47 2.73 11.71 -6.92
CA ILE A 47 1.71 12.51 -7.60
C ILE A 47 1.86 12.42 -9.13
N ALA A 48 3.10 12.49 -9.64
CA ALA A 48 3.36 12.30 -11.06
C ALA A 48 2.95 10.90 -11.54
N ALA A 49 3.25 9.86 -10.75
CA ALA A 49 2.84 8.49 -11.09
C ALA A 49 1.31 8.30 -11.07
N LEU A 50 0.60 8.96 -10.15
CA LEU A 50 -0.87 8.97 -10.13
C LEU A 50 -1.42 9.67 -11.37
N ASP A 51 -0.87 10.81 -11.76
CA ASP A 51 -1.29 11.54 -12.97
C ASP A 51 -1.03 10.71 -14.25
N ASP A 52 0.11 10.02 -14.32
CA ASP A 52 0.45 9.15 -15.45
C ASP A 52 -0.50 7.94 -15.61
N VAL A 53 -0.97 7.36 -14.49
CA VAL A 53 -1.74 6.10 -14.52
C VAL A 53 -3.25 6.32 -14.47
N VAL A 54 -3.71 7.24 -13.62
CA VAL A 54 -5.14 7.49 -13.35
C VAL A 54 -5.52 8.95 -13.62
N GLY A 55 -4.60 9.76 -14.14
CA GLY A 55 -4.85 11.16 -14.45
C GLY A 55 -5.70 11.40 -15.69
N VAL A 56 -6.10 12.66 -15.86
CA VAL A 56 -6.91 13.11 -17.02
C VAL A 56 -6.26 12.74 -18.36
N ASP A 57 -4.93 12.76 -18.44
CA ASP A 57 -4.19 12.50 -19.66
C ASP A 57 -3.99 11.00 -19.94
N ALA A 58 -4.25 10.12 -18.96
CA ALA A 58 -4.18 8.67 -19.13
C ALA A 58 -5.39 8.11 -19.91
N SER A 59 -6.57 8.72 -19.78
CA SER A 59 -7.81 8.20 -20.40
C SER A 59 -8.83 9.25 -20.84
N GLY A 60 -8.56 10.55 -20.67
CA GLY A 60 -9.47 11.66 -21.00
C GLY A 60 -10.63 11.85 -20.02
N GLN A 61 -10.80 10.96 -19.04
CA GLN A 61 -11.81 11.05 -17.96
C GLN A 61 -11.19 10.79 -16.56
N GLY A 62 -9.86 10.82 -16.45
CA GLY A 62 -9.17 10.54 -15.19
C GLY A 62 -9.28 11.68 -14.16
N ILE A 63 -8.60 11.48 -13.03
CA ILE A 63 -8.60 12.45 -11.92
C ILE A 63 -7.56 13.54 -12.19
N GLU A 64 -7.89 14.78 -11.88
CA GLU A 64 -6.95 15.90 -12.03
C GLU A 64 -6.11 16.06 -10.75
N PHE A 65 -4.92 15.47 -10.70
CA PHE A 65 -3.99 15.62 -9.56
C PHE A 65 -3.17 16.92 -9.69
N ARG A 66 -3.82 18.08 -9.48
CA ARG A 66 -3.20 19.42 -9.58
C ARG A 66 -3.08 20.11 -8.22
N GLU A 67 -3.00 21.45 -8.24
CA GLU A 67 -2.85 22.32 -7.06
C GLU A 67 -3.87 21.95 -5.97
N GLY A 68 -3.39 21.73 -4.75
CA GLY A 68 -4.20 21.25 -3.62
C GLY A 68 -4.28 19.73 -3.49
N THR A 69 -3.58 18.94 -4.32
CA THR A 69 -3.37 17.51 -4.06
C THR A 69 -2.47 17.34 -2.85
N GLU A 70 -2.94 16.60 -1.86
CA GLU A 70 -2.22 16.30 -0.62
C GLU A 70 -2.10 14.79 -0.44
N VAL A 71 -0.90 14.36 -0.05
CA VAL A 71 -0.60 12.99 0.35
C VAL A 71 -0.63 12.94 1.86
N GLY A 72 -1.54 12.17 2.43
CA GLY A 72 -1.64 11.99 3.88
C GLY A 72 -0.60 11.03 4.44
N ALA A 73 -0.81 10.62 5.68
CA ALA A 73 0.12 9.76 6.42
C ALA A 73 0.34 8.41 5.71
N LEU A 74 1.61 8.01 5.60
CA LEU A 74 1.96 6.68 5.11
C LEU A 74 1.71 5.64 6.20
N ASN A 75 1.00 4.58 5.84
CA ASN A 75 0.69 3.47 6.73
C ASN A 75 1.29 2.19 6.18
N ARG A 76 2.03 1.45 7.02
CA ARG A 76 2.60 0.16 6.62
C ARG A 76 1.49 -0.88 6.49
N VAL A 77 1.49 -1.61 5.38
CA VAL A 77 0.45 -2.60 5.06
C VAL A 77 0.88 -4.00 5.49
N PHE A 78 -0.09 -4.73 6.04
CA PHE A 78 0.01 -6.14 6.40
C PHE A 78 -1.02 -6.95 5.62
N GLY A 79 -0.78 -8.24 5.44
CA GLY A 79 -1.78 -9.18 4.95
C GLY A 79 -2.06 -10.25 5.99
N PHE A 80 -3.22 -10.88 5.92
CA PHE A 80 -3.42 -12.14 6.65
C PHE A 80 -2.50 -13.22 6.07
N THR A 81 -1.93 -14.06 6.93
CA THR A 81 -1.14 -15.21 6.47
C THR A 81 -2.05 -16.22 5.77
N GLU A 82 -1.52 -16.98 4.82
CA GLU A 82 -2.29 -18.04 4.12
C GLU A 82 -2.89 -19.04 5.12
N ALA A 83 -2.12 -19.46 6.12
CA ALA A 83 -2.61 -20.35 7.17
C ALA A 83 -3.81 -19.76 7.93
N TRP A 84 -3.77 -18.45 8.21
CA TRP A 84 -4.88 -17.79 8.87
C TRP A 84 -6.11 -17.72 7.95
N LEU A 85 -5.94 -17.38 6.67
CA LEU A 85 -7.01 -17.33 5.66
C LEU A 85 -7.68 -18.71 5.47
N ASP A 86 -6.90 -19.79 5.60
CA ASP A 86 -7.41 -21.17 5.56
C ASP A 86 -8.21 -21.59 6.80
N GLY A 87 -8.29 -20.73 7.81
CA GLY A 87 -8.90 -21.04 9.09
C GLY A 87 -8.01 -21.88 10.02
N ARG A 88 -6.71 -22.01 9.72
CA ARG A 88 -5.75 -22.69 10.59
C ARG A 88 -5.22 -21.72 11.65
N PRO A 89 -4.80 -22.23 12.83
CA PRO A 89 -4.06 -21.41 13.77
C PRO A 89 -2.77 -20.85 13.14
N SER A 90 -2.53 -19.55 13.31
CA SER A 90 -1.32 -18.86 12.85
C SER A 90 -0.90 -17.84 13.91
N ASP A 91 0.39 -17.82 14.22
CA ASP A 91 1.02 -16.83 15.11
C ASP A 91 2.37 -16.41 14.49
N PRO A 92 2.47 -15.20 13.89
CA PRO A 92 1.42 -14.17 13.83
C PRO A 92 0.29 -14.51 12.85
N ALA A 93 -0.88 -13.87 13.02
CA ALA A 93 -2.03 -13.99 12.12
C ALA A 93 -1.91 -13.11 10.87
N VAL A 94 -1.08 -12.07 10.94
CA VAL A 94 -0.79 -11.15 9.86
C VAL A 94 0.71 -11.06 9.63
N GLU A 95 1.10 -10.76 8.41
CA GLU A 95 2.49 -10.60 8.03
C GLU A 95 2.72 -9.29 7.28
N LEU A 96 3.92 -8.77 7.43
CA LEU A 96 4.33 -7.50 6.83
C LEU A 96 4.40 -7.65 5.30
N ARG A 97 3.68 -6.79 4.58
CA ARG A 97 3.80 -6.70 3.12
C ARG A 97 4.87 -5.69 2.74
N ASN A 98 5.38 -5.79 1.52
CA ASN A 98 6.27 -4.79 0.94
C ASN A 98 5.49 -3.57 0.40
N GLU A 99 4.51 -3.08 1.17
CA GLU A 99 3.52 -2.08 0.74
C GLU A 99 3.31 -0.99 1.79
N TRP A 100 2.97 0.21 1.33
CA TRP A 100 2.59 1.37 2.14
C TRP A 100 1.37 2.05 1.53
N ALA A 101 0.36 2.35 2.34
CA ALA A 101 -0.86 3.01 1.92
C ALA A 101 -0.82 4.51 2.28
N ALA A 102 -1.17 5.37 1.33
CA ALA A 102 -1.22 6.82 1.49
C ALA A 102 -2.59 7.37 1.05
N PRO A 103 -3.40 7.98 1.93
CA PRO A 103 -4.65 8.61 1.51
C PRO A 103 -4.34 9.86 0.67
N ILE A 104 -5.07 10.02 -0.42
CA ILE A 104 -4.93 11.15 -1.35
C ILE A 104 -6.19 12.01 -1.27
N THR A 105 -5.99 13.31 -1.03
CA THR A 105 -7.06 14.31 -1.05
C THR A 105 -6.75 15.39 -2.08
N ILE A 106 -7.78 16.01 -2.65
CA ILE A 106 -7.65 17.17 -3.55
C ILE A 106 -8.48 18.30 -2.98
N ALA A 107 -7.84 19.42 -2.62
CA ALA A 107 -8.46 20.54 -1.94
C ALA A 107 -9.28 20.10 -0.70
N GLY A 108 -8.73 19.16 0.07
CA GLY A 108 -9.38 18.55 1.23
C GLY A 108 -10.48 17.53 0.93
N THR A 109 -10.80 17.28 -0.33
CA THR A 109 -11.78 16.25 -0.73
C THR A 109 -11.10 14.88 -0.83
N PRO A 110 -11.58 13.84 -0.12
CA PRO A 110 -11.05 12.48 -0.22
C PRO A 110 -11.27 11.88 -1.62
N VAL A 111 -10.20 11.35 -2.23
CA VAL A 111 -10.24 10.82 -3.61
C VAL A 111 -9.98 9.31 -3.65
N GLY A 112 -8.91 8.86 -3.00
CA GLY A 112 -8.52 7.46 -2.99
C GLY A 112 -7.32 7.19 -2.10
N VAL A 113 -6.82 5.97 -2.12
CA VAL A 113 -5.64 5.54 -1.37
C VAL A 113 -4.63 4.98 -2.36
N ALA A 114 -3.46 5.59 -2.41
CA ALA A 114 -2.34 5.10 -3.18
C ALA A 114 -1.60 4.00 -2.41
N ILE A 115 -1.30 2.89 -3.08
CA ILE A 115 -0.47 1.81 -2.56
C ILE A 115 0.90 1.93 -3.21
N ILE A 116 1.92 2.18 -2.40
CA ILE A 116 3.33 2.25 -2.80
C ILE A 116 3.98 0.92 -2.43
N TRP A 117 4.89 0.44 -3.26
CA TRP A 117 5.75 -0.70 -2.97
C TRP A 117 7.19 -0.41 -3.37
N ILE A 118 8.13 -1.22 -2.90
CA ILE A 118 9.48 -1.24 -3.48
C ILE A 118 9.49 -2.34 -4.54
N ASN A 119 9.56 -1.96 -5.81
CA ASN A 119 9.57 -2.93 -6.90
C ASN A 119 10.83 -3.82 -6.80
N PRO A 120 10.70 -5.16 -6.72
CA PRO A 120 11.85 -6.04 -6.53
C PRO A 120 12.82 -6.08 -7.72
N GLY A 121 12.36 -5.70 -8.92
CA GLY A 121 13.17 -5.63 -10.13
C GLY A 121 14.01 -4.36 -10.24
N SER A 122 13.46 -3.21 -9.85
CA SER A 122 14.16 -1.91 -9.89
C SER A 122 14.81 -1.52 -8.56
N VAL A 123 14.34 -2.12 -7.45
CA VAL A 123 14.68 -1.78 -6.06
C VAL A 123 14.35 -0.31 -5.76
N GLN A 124 13.34 0.25 -6.44
CA GLN A 124 12.89 1.62 -6.26
C GLN A 124 11.42 1.65 -5.82
N PRO A 125 11.02 2.67 -5.03
CA PRO A 125 9.61 2.91 -4.73
C PRO A 125 8.83 3.24 -5.99
N GLU A 126 7.68 2.62 -6.16
CA GLU A 126 6.77 2.82 -7.30
C GLU A 126 5.32 2.79 -6.82
N LEU A 127 4.41 3.35 -7.61
CA LEU A 127 2.97 3.17 -7.43
C LEU A 127 2.62 1.73 -7.81
N ALA A 128 2.12 0.95 -6.84
CA ALA A 128 1.64 -0.41 -7.06
C ALA A 128 0.18 -0.42 -7.52
N ASP A 129 -0.66 0.37 -6.85
CA ASP A 129 -2.10 0.44 -7.13
C ASP A 129 -2.70 1.76 -6.61
N PHE A 130 -3.88 2.12 -7.09
CA PHE A 130 -4.68 3.23 -6.59
C PHE A 130 -6.13 2.82 -6.37
N VAL A 131 -6.54 2.74 -5.10
CA VAL A 131 -7.90 2.39 -4.70
C VAL A 131 -8.75 3.67 -4.66
N GLN A 132 -9.59 3.87 -5.66
CA GLN A 132 -10.50 5.02 -5.73
C GLN A 132 -11.73 4.84 -4.81
N ASP A 133 -11.50 4.93 -3.49
CA ASP A 133 -12.54 4.83 -2.46
C ASP A 133 -12.44 6.00 -1.47
N ALA A 134 -13.30 7.00 -1.64
CA ALA A 134 -13.35 8.17 -0.76
C ALA A 134 -13.69 7.83 0.69
N GLY A 135 -14.46 6.76 0.94
CA GLY A 135 -14.79 6.27 2.27
C GLY A 135 -13.55 5.73 2.97
N MET A 136 -12.78 4.89 2.27
CA MET A 136 -11.49 4.40 2.76
C MET A 136 -10.53 5.56 3.04
N THR A 137 -10.36 6.49 2.10
CA THR A 137 -9.50 7.68 2.28
C THR A 137 -9.88 8.48 3.51
N SER A 138 -11.18 8.67 3.75
CA SER A 138 -11.70 9.39 4.91
C SER A 138 -11.45 8.67 6.24
N ALA A 139 -11.39 7.33 6.22
CA ALA A 139 -11.15 6.51 7.40
C ALA A 139 -9.66 6.43 7.79
N MET A 140 -8.74 6.60 6.83
CA MET A 140 -7.29 6.46 7.04
C MET A 140 -6.72 7.33 8.18
N PRO A 141 -7.10 8.62 8.34
CA PRO A 141 -6.65 9.42 9.49
C PRO A 141 -7.09 8.90 10.86
N GLY A 142 -8.10 8.02 10.91
CA GLY A 142 -8.60 7.38 12.13
C GLY A 142 -7.87 6.08 12.49
N VAL A 143 -6.96 5.59 11.64
CA VAL A 143 -6.17 4.38 11.92
C VAL A 143 -5.22 4.66 13.09
N PRO A 144 -5.28 3.89 14.20
CA PRO A 144 -4.39 4.08 15.33
C PRO A 144 -2.92 3.84 14.93
N ALA A 145 -2.03 4.64 15.51
CA ALA A 145 -0.59 4.55 15.27
C ALA A 145 0.02 3.18 15.63
N ASP A 146 -0.54 2.54 16.65
CA ASP A 146 -0.10 1.23 17.15
C ASP A 146 -0.85 0.06 16.50
N ALA A 147 -1.75 0.32 15.55
CA ALA A 147 -2.46 -0.69 14.79
C ALA A 147 -1.60 -1.26 13.64
N TYR A 148 -1.90 -2.48 13.21
CA TYR A 148 -1.51 -2.98 11.89
C TYR A 148 -2.60 -2.61 10.88
N LEU A 149 -2.27 -1.92 9.79
CA LEU A 149 -3.20 -1.72 8.68
C LEU A 149 -3.19 -2.99 7.81
N VAL A 150 -4.25 -3.79 7.87
CA VAL A 150 -4.35 -5.10 7.24
C VAL A 150 -5.22 -5.04 6.00
N HIS A 151 -4.70 -5.51 4.87
CA HIS A 151 -5.40 -5.68 3.61
C HIS A 151 -5.78 -7.17 3.41
N ASP A 152 -7.08 -7.45 3.30
CA ASP A 152 -7.65 -8.70 2.80
C ASP A 152 -7.91 -8.55 1.31
N GLU A 153 -6.85 -8.74 0.53
CA GLU A 153 -6.83 -8.55 -0.92
C GLU A 153 -7.92 -9.33 -1.67
N PRO A 154 -8.17 -10.63 -1.40
CA PRO A 154 -9.26 -11.36 -2.06
C PRO A 154 -10.65 -10.71 -1.93
N ARG A 155 -10.86 -9.93 -0.86
CA ARG A 155 -12.14 -9.27 -0.57
C ARG A 155 -12.09 -7.75 -0.76
N GLY A 156 -10.94 -7.20 -1.12
CA GLY A 156 -10.68 -5.76 -1.15
C GLY A 156 -11.06 -5.06 0.16
N ALA A 157 -10.88 -5.74 1.30
CA ALA A 157 -11.26 -5.21 2.61
C ALA A 157 -10.02 -4.76 3.40
N TRP A 158 -10.16 -3.67 4.14
CA TRP A 158 -9.10 -3.03 4.89
C TRP A 158 -9.51 -2.88 6.35
N PHE A 159 -8.60 -3.21 7.24
CA PHE A 159 -8.83 -3.22 8.68
C PHE A 159 -7.67 -2.57 9.44
N ALA A 160 -7.97 -1.93 10.56
CA ALA A 160 -6.97 -1.60 11.57
C ALA A 160 -7.03 -2.69 12.65
N LEU A 161 -5.93 -3.43 12.82
CA LEU A 161 -5.80 -4.49 13.83
C LEU A 161 -5.06 -3.94 15.06
N VAL A 162 -5.76 -3.85 16.19
CA VAL A 162 -5.19 -3.49 17.49
C VAL A 162 -5.33 -4.68 18.43
N GLY A 163 -4.21 -5.31 18.78
CA GLY A 163 -4.21 -6.56 19.53
C GLY A 163 -4.94 -7.67 18.77
N THR A 164 -6.16 -7.99 19.18
CA THR A 164 -7.01 -9.01 18.53
C THR A 164 -8.33 -8.47 17.98
N GLU A 165 -8.51 -7.15 17.98
CA GLU A 165 -9.71 -6.51 17.44
C GLU A 165 -9.43 -5.91 16.07
N LEU A 166 -10.32 -6.17 15.10
CA LEU A 166 -10.29 -5.61 13.76
C LEU A 166 -11.35 -4.51 13.66
N ASP A 167 -10.90 -3.27 13.54
CA ASP A 167 -11.73 -2.14 13.17
C ASP A 167 -11.79 -2.01 11.65
N VAL A 168 -12.99 -1.82 11.10
CA VAL A 168 -13.21 -1.75 9.66
C VAL A 168 -12.79 -0.37 9.15
N VAL A 169 -11.78 -0.34 8.26
CA VAL A 169 -11.36 0.87 7.53
C VAL A 169 -12.13 0.97 6.21
N ALA A 170 -12.16 -0.12 5.44
CA ALA A 170 -12.99 -0.27 4.27
C ALA A 170 -13.52 -1.70 4.21
N PRO A 171 -14.84 -1.92 4.15
CA PRO A 171 -15.38 -3.25 4.37
C PRO A 171 -15.22 -4.19 3.17
N GLY A 172 -14.98 -3.66 1.97
CA GLY A 172 -14.94 -4.43 0.73
C GLY A 172 -16.15 -5.38 0.58
N THR A 173 -15.88 -6.59 0.07
CA THR A 173 -16.85 -7.68 -0.04
C THR A 173 -16.88 -8.61 1.18
N SER A 174 -16.16 -8.27 2.26
CA SER A 174 -16.02 -9.13 3.44
C SER A 174 -17.32 -9.43 4.18
N GLY A 175 -18.31 -8.54 4.05
CA GLY A 175 -19.56 -8.60 4.80
C GLY A 175 -19.44 -8.13 6.25
N VAL A 176 -18.25 -7.80 6.73
CA VAL A 176 -18.03 -7.19 8.04
C VAL A 176 -18.11 -5.67 7.90
N ARG A 177 -18.91 -5.04 8.77
CA ARG A 177 -19.22 -3.59 8.74
C ARG A 177 -18.95 -2.90 10.07
N VAL A 178 -18.67 -3.67 11.11
CA VAL A 178 -18.44 -3.20 12.47
C VAL A 178 -17.19 -3.88 13.00
N SER A 179 -16.59 -3.26 14.03
CA SER A 179 -15.47 -3.84 14.75
C SER A 179 -15.76 -5.29 15.16
N SER A 180 -14.78 -6.16 15.01
CA SER A 180 -14.94 -7.57 15.32
C SER A 180 -13.64 -8.23 15.79
N PRO A 181 -13.72 -9.25 16.67
CA PRO A 181 -12.55 -10.02 17.03
C PRO A 181 -11.96 -10.72 15.81
N LEU A 182 -10.63 -10.73 15.71
CA LEU A 182 -9.85 -11.39 14.67
C LEU A 182 -10.36 -12.83 14.42
N LYS A 183 -10.56 -13.61 15.48
CA LYS A 183 -11.07 -14.99 15.38
C LYS A 183 -12.48 -15.09 14.78
N ALA A 184 -13.34 -14.11 15.04
CA ALA A 184 -14.67 -14.05 14.45
C ALA A 184 -14.58 -13.78 12.95
N TYR A 185 -13.68 -12.88 12.55
CA TYR A 185 -13.41 -12.61 11.13
C TYR A 185 -12.84 -13.83 10.41
N GLN A 186 -11.91 -14.57 11.02
CA GLN A 186 -11.36 -15.82 10.46
C GLN A 186 -12.48 -16.83 10.12
N SER A 187 -13.50 -16.90 10.98
CA SER A 187 -14.64 -17.80 10.75
C SER A 187 -15.49 -17.36 9.55
N VAL A 188 -15.58 -16.06 9.26
CA VAL A 188 -16.25 -15.55 8.05
C VAL A 188 -15.43 -15.91 6.81
N VAL A 189 -14.13 -15.62 6.84
CA VAL A 189 -13.19 -15.87 5.75
C VAL A 189 -13.13 -17.36 5.39
N ALA A 190 -12.96 -18.24 6.38
CA ALA A 190 -12.87 -19.69 6.18
C ALA A 190 -14.17 -20.32 5.65
N ARG A 191 -15.34 -19.72 5.91
CA ARG A 191 -16.62 -20.17 5.33
C ARG A 191 -16.79 -19.75 3.88
N GLN A 192 -16.23 -18.61 3.50
CA GLN A 192 -16.30 -18.06 2.15
C GLN A 192 -15.26 -18.70 1.21
N ALA A 193 -14.17 -19.25 1.74
CA ALA A 193 -13.27 -20.11 0.98
C ALA A 193 -14.06 -21.38 0.54
N SER A 194 -14.42 -21.44 -0.73
CA SER A 194 -15.29 -22.48 -1.29
C SER A 194 -14.64 -23.87 -1.17
N PRO A 195 -15.41 -24.97 -1.00
CA PRO A 195 -14.87 -26.33 -0.99
C PRO A 195 -14.14 -26.73 -2.28
N ASP A 196 -14.46 -26.10 -3.42
CA ASP A 196 -13.88 -26.43 -4.73
C ASP A 196 -12.43 -25.96 -4.91
N GLU A 197 -11.97 -24.93 -4.19
CA GLU A 197 -10.53 -24.56 -4.16
C GLU A 197 -9.73 -25.50 -3.26
N ARG A 198 -10.32 -26.02 -2.17
CA ARG A 198 -9.67 -26.99 -1.29
C ARG A 198 -9.44 -28.36 -1.96
N ALA A 199 -10.21 -28.68 -3.00
CA ALA A 199 -10.06 -29.93 -3.75
C ALA A 199 -8.92 -29.88 -4.79
N SER A 200 -8.38 -28.70 -5.11
CA SER A 200 -7.33 -28.55 -6.13
C SER A 200 -5.91 -28.84 -5.59
N ASP A 201 -5.76 -29.01 -4.26
CA ASP A 201 -4.47 -29.30 -3.62
C ASP A 201 -4.13 -30.81 -3.53
N VAL A 202 -4.98 -31.67 -4.12
CA VAL A 202 -4.66 -33.08 -4.38
C VAL A 202 -4.63 -33.35 -5.89
N SER A 203 -3.89 -32.51 -6.62
CA SER A 203 -3.35 -32.89 -7.92
C SER A 203 -2.03 -32.19 -8.13
N SER A 204 -0.95 -32.87 -7.72
CA SER A 204 0.40 -32.55 -8.17
C SER A 204 0.45 -32.63 -9.69
N VAL A 205 0.13 -31.53 -10.37
CA VAL A 205 0.63 -31.28 -11.71
C VAL A 205 1.91 -30.49 -11.53
N VAL A 206 3.00 -31.24 -11.31
CA VAL A 206 4.32 -30.79 -11.71
C VAL A 206 4.18 -30.45 -13.20
N VAL A 207 4.08 -29.16 -13.54
CA VAL A 207 4.33 -28.72 -14.91
C VAL A 207 5.85 -28.70 -15.03
N PRO A 208 6.50 -29.70 -15.67
CA PRO A 208 7.92 -29.61 -15.89
C PRO A 208 8.20 -28.37 -16.73
N ALA A 209 9.23 -27.62 -16.36
CA ALA A 209 9.78 -26.46 -17.06
C ALA A 209 10.27 -26.75 -18.52
N ALA A 210 9.85 -27.86 -19.12
CA ALA A 210 10.20 -28.31 -20.46
C ALA A 210 9.31 -27.70 -21.57
N ILE A 211 8.12 -27.17 -21.27
CA ILE A 211 7.20 -26.67 -22.30
C ILE A 211 7.51 -25.22 -22.74
N ILE A 212 8.00 -24.37 -21.82
CA ILE A 212 8.35 -22.98 -22.15
C ILE A 212 9.65 -22.92 -22.99
N LEU A 213 10.60 -23.83 -22.75
CA LEU A 213 11.83 -23.90 -23.55
C LEU A 213 11.57 -24.34 -25.00
N GLY A 214 10.60 -25.24 -25.22
CA GLY A 214 10.24 -25.74 -26.56
C GLY A 214 9.61 -24.67 -27.47
N ALA A 215 8.75 -23.82 -26.91
CA ALA A 215 8.12 -22.74 -27.66
C ALA A 215 9.14 -21.66 -28.10
N ILE A 216 10.11 -21.34 -27.25
CA ILE A 216 11.15 -20.34 -27.55
C ILE A 216 12.12 -20.85 -28.62
N VAL A 217 12.53 -22.12 -28.58
CA VAL A 217 13.41 -22.70 -29.62
C VAL A 217 12.71 -22.78 -30.98
N LEU A 218 11.41 -23.10 -31.02
CA LEU A 218 10.65 -23.16 -32.26
C LEU A 218 10.54 -21.77 -32.92
N VAL A 219 10.27 -20.72 -32.15
CA VAL A 219 10.21 -19.34 -32.65
C VAL A 219 11.57 -18.88 -33.17
N ILE A 220 12.67 -19.19 -32.46
CA ILE A 220 14.03 -18.88 -32.92
C ILE A 220 14.36 -19.61 -34.23
N ALA A 221 14.02 -20.91 -34.35
CA ALA A 221 14.29 -21.68 -35.56
C ALA A 221 13.51 -21.17 -36.78
N VAL A 222 12.25 -20.76 -36.60
CA VAL A 222 11.40 -20.25 -37.69
C VAL A 222 11.79 -18.83 -38.11
N VAL A 223 12.15 -17.95 -37.16
CA VAL A 223 12.49 -16.55 -37.44
C VAL A 223 13.94 -16.36 -37.87
N LEU A 224 14.91 -17.02 -37.23
CA LEU A 224 16.35 -16.86 -37.53
C LEU A 224 16.91 -17.91 -38.51
N GLY A 225 16.27 -19.06 -38.67
CA GLY A 225 16.71 -20.13 -39.59
C GLY A 225 16.89 -19.69 -41.05
N PRO A 226 15.95 -18.91 -41.64
CA PRO A 226 16.08 -18.43 -43.01
C PRO A 226 17.18 -17.37 -43.19
N ALA A 227 17.43 -16.56 -42.16
CA ALA A 227 18.42 -15.47 -42.20
C ALA A 227 19.87 -16.01 -42.10
N LEU A 228 20.09 -17.06 -41.33
CA LEU A 228 21.41 -17.71 -41.17
C LEU A 228 21.79 -18.56 -42.38
N ARG A 229 20.83 -19.26 -43.03
CA ARG A 229 21.10 -20.02 -44.27
C ARG A 229 21.57 -19.14 -45.43
N LYS A 230 21.05 -17.91 -45.56
CA LYS A 230 21.47 -16.97 -46.61
C LYS A 230 22.89 -16.43 -46.40
N ARG A 231 23.40 -16.41 -45.16
CA ARG A 231 24.76 -15.94 -44.84
C ARG A 231 25.83 -17.02 -45.06
N TYR A 232 25.50 -18.29 -44.87
CA TYR A 232 26.43 -19.41 -45.12
C TYR A 232 26.61 -19.75 -46.60
N ALA A 233 25.59 -19.54 -47.43
CA ALA A 233 25.67 -19.77 -48.88
C ALA A 233 26.39 -18.65 -49.68
N ARG A 234 26.89 -17.60 -49.00
CA ARG A 234 27.54 -16.43 -49.63
C ARG A 234 28.94 -16.14 -49.08
N ARG A 235 29.60 -17.13 -48.49
CA ARG A 235 31.05 -17.06 -48.26
C ARG A 235 31.73 -17.97 -49.30
N PRO A 236 32.58 -17.43 -50.19
CA PRO A 236 33.39 -18.23 -51.09
C PRO A 236 34.39 -19.10 -50.32
#